data_AF-A0A9B0U2M3-F1
#
_entry.id   AF-A0A9B0U2M3-F1
#
_cell.length_a   1.000
_cell.length_b   1.000
_cell.length_c   1.000
_cell.angle_alpha   90.00
_cell.angle_beta   90.00
_cell.angle_gamma   90.00
#
_symmetry.space_group_name_H-M   'P 1'
#
loop_
_entity.id
_entity.type
_entity.pdbx_description
1 polymer ?
#
loop_
_entity_poly.entity_id
_entity_poly.type
_entity_poly.pdbx_seq_one_letter_code
_entity_poly.pdbx_strand_id
1 'polypeptide(L)'
;MALSCPQRIELALFAAAFLCGAVAAAALTRTQASFSGSCPLYGVAARNGSSLTLSHPSAPSLCYFVAGVSGLLALYCLLLLLFWVYSSCIEDCHRGPIGLRIALAISATATFLVLVAACILRFGTSSLCNSIVSLKIVASCPEAQTTSWTPPATAVHFYSNLYNAEASSWVSLVVWCVILVLQVVQWKLEAAPFRPLEKGDPEWSSETDALFGPHPSHF
;
A
#
# COMPACT_ATOMS: atom_id res chain seq x y z
N MET A 1 5.62 -9.87 26.84
CA MET A 1 6.45 -10.73 25.97
C MET A 1 6.70 -10.04 24.63
N ALA A 2 7.84 -10.29 23.99
CA ALA A 2 8.23 -9.65 22.72
C ALA A 2 7.34 -10.14 21.55
N LEU A 3 6.78 -9.22 20.74
CA LEU A 3 6.12 -9.57 19.46
C LEU A 3 6.96 -10.58 18.68
N SER A 4 6.33 -11.62 18.12
CA SER A 4 7.02 -12.57 17.27
C SER A 4 7.68 -11.85 16.08
N CYS A 5 8.87 -12.31 15.67
CA CYS A 5 9.60 -11.76 14.52
C CYS A 5 8.71 -11.51 13.27
N PRO A 6 7.85 -12.45 12.84
CA PRO A 6 6.98 -12.22 11.68
C PRO A 6 5.93 -11.11 11.88
N GLN A 7 5.36 -10.97 13.08
CA GLN A 7 4.41 -9.89 13.38
C GLN A 7 5.08 -8.51 13.34
N ARG A 8 6.34 -8.39 13.79
CA ARG A 8 7.09 -7.13 13.70
C ARG A 8 7.33 -6.70 12.27
N ILE A 9 7.69 -7.65 11.41
CA ILE A 9 7.91 -7.41 9.98
C ILE A 9 6.60 -6.98 9.32
N GLU A 10 5.49 -7.68 9.62
CA GLU A 10 4.16 -7.32 9.10
C GLU A 10 3.74 -5.90 9.53
N LEU A 11 3.98 -5.53 10.79
CA LEU A 11 3.69 -4.18 11.30
C LEU A 11 4.53 -3.10 10.60
N ALA A 12 5.82 -3.36 10.38
CA ALA A 12 6.70 -2.45 9.66
C ALA A 12 6.26 -2.26 8.20
N LEU A 13 5.79 -3.33 7.55
CA LEU A 13 5.26 -3.27 6.20
C LEU A 13 3.94 -2.48 6.15
N PHE A 14 3.05 -2.62 7.12
CA PHE A 14 1.84 -1.80 7.20
C PHE A 14 2.15 -0.31 7.42
N ALA A 15 3.20 0.01 8.19
CA ALA A 15 3.68 1.39 8.33
C ALA A 15 4.22 1.94 7.00
N ALA A 16 4.99 1.15 6.26
CA ALA A 16 5.46 1.53 4.92
C ALA A 16 4.29 1.73 3.95
N ALA A 17 3.31 0.81 3.94
CA ALA A 17 2.11 0.90 3.12
C ALA A 17 1.27 2.15 3.46
N PHE A 18 1.14 2.49 4.74
CA PHE A 18 0.49 3.71 5.19
C PHE A 18 1.16 4.96 4.62
N LEU A 19 2.48 5.08 4.76
CA LEU A 19 3.22 6.24 4.25
C LEU A 19 3.08 6.37 2.73
N CYS A 20 3.23 5.26 1.99
CA CYS A 20 3.12 5.28 0.53
C CYS A 20 1.69 5.63 0.08
N GLY A 21 0.67 5.06 0.72
CA GLY A 21 -0.74 5.36 0.45
C GLY A 21 -1.10 6.81 0.75
N ALA A 22 -0.62 7.34 1.88
CA ALA A 22 -0.84 8.74 2.28
C ALA A 22 -0.18 9.72 1.29
N VAL A 23 1.06 9.46 0.87
CA VAL A 23 1.76 10.29 -0.13
C VAL A 23 1.02 10.28 -1.46
N ALA A 24 0.59 9.11 -1.95
CA ALA A 24 -0.15 9.00 -3.20
C ALA A 24 -1.49 9.77 -3.14
N ALA A 25 -2.26 9.59 -2.05
CA ALA A 25 -3.52 10.28 -1.86
C ALA A 25 -3.35 11.81 -1.73
N ALA A 26 -2.33 12.26 -0.99
CA ALA A 26 -2.04 13.68 -0.82
C ALA A 26 -1.59 14.33 -2.13
N ALA A 27 -0.71 13.68 -2.89
CA ALA A 27 -0.22 14.17 -4.17
C ALA A 27 -1.37 14.30 -5.19
N LEU A 28 -2.29 13.32 -5.25
CA LEU A 28 -3.45 13.38 -6.14
C LEU A 28 -4.47 14.41 -5.71
N THR A 29 -4.74 14.53 -4.41
CA THR A 29 -5.65 15.57 -3.88
C THR A 29 -5.11 16.96 -4.17
N ARG A 30 -3.80 17.20 -3.97
CA ARG A 30 -3.15 18.47 -4.33
C ARG A 30 -3.24 18.75 -5.82
N THR A 31 -3.03 17.74 -6.65
CA THR A 31 -3.13 17.88 -8.10
C THR A 31 -4.56 18.22 -8.52
N GLN A 32 -5.58 17.54 -7.99
CA GLN A 32 -6.98 17.87 -8.25
C GLN A 32 -7.36 19.27 -7.78
N ALA A 33 -6.91 19.68 -6.58
CA ALA A 33 -7.13 21.02 -6.07
C ALA A 33 -6.53 22.09 -6.99
N SER A 34 -5.36 21.81 -7.57
CA SER A 34 -4.70 22.66 -8.55
C SER A 34 -5.56 22.82 -9.81
N PHE A 35 -6.18 21.75 -10.32
CA PHE A 35 -7.07 21.78 -11.49
C PHE A 35 -8.55 22.09 -11.15
N SER A 36 -8.81 22.88 -10.11
CA SER A 36 -10.17 23.29 -9.70
C SER A 36 -11.13 22.11 -9.46
N GLY A 37 -10.62 20.97 -8.97
CA GLY A 37 -11.39 19.76 -8.72
C GLY A 37 -11.51 18.82 -9.93
N SER A 38 -10.92 19.16 -11.08
CA SER A 38 -10.91 18.31 -12.27
C SER A 38 -9.80 17.25 -12.21
N CYS A 39 -10.04 16.12 -12.87
CA CYS A 39 -9.07 15.04 -12.97
C CYS A 39 -8.17 15.22 -14.22
N PRO A 40 -6.87 15.49 -14.07
CA PRO A 40 -5.97 15.65 -15.21
C PRO A 40 -5.53 14.32 -15.83
N LEU A 41 -5.77 13.18 -15.16
CA LEU A 41 -5.45 11.86 -15.71
C LEU A 41 -6.23 11.62 -17.00
N TYR A 42 -5.57 11.16 -18.06
CA TYR A 42 -6.13 11.03 -19.41
C TYR A 42 -6.65 12.33 -20.04
N GLY A 43 -6.37 13.48 -19.40
CA GLY A 43 -6.83 14.77 -19.90
C GLY A 43 -6.13 15.17 -21.21
N VAL A 44 -6.83 15.96 -22.02
CA VAL A 44 -6.27 16.55 -23.24
C VAL A 44 -5.93 18.00 -22.97
N ALA A 45 -4.65 18.35 -23.13
CA ALA A 45 -4.21 19.73 -23.11
C ALA A 45 -4.50 20.39 -24.45
N ALA A 46 -4.90 21.65 -24.42
CA ALA A 46 -5.03 22.50 -25.60
C ALA A 46 -4.19 23.75 -25.43
N ARG A 47 -3.90 24.38 -26.57
CA ARG A 47 -3.18 25.64 -26.64
C ARG A 47 -4.15 26.81 -26.58
N ASN A 48 -3.99 27.67 -25.59
CA ASN A 48 -4.66 28.98 -25.54
C ASN A 48 -3.59 30.08 -25.63
N GLY A 49 -3.25 30.49 -26.87
CA GLY A 49 -2.18 31.44 -27.14
C GLY A 49 -0.79 30.89 -26.80
N SER A 50 -0.09 31.55 -25.86
CA SER A 50 1.20 31.09 -25.30
C SER A 50 1.03 30.22 -24.04
N SER A 51 -0.22 30.02 -23.58
CA SER A 51 -0.53 29.27 -22.37
C SER A 51 -1.16 27.91 -22.66
N LEU A 52 -1.00 26.98 -21.73
CA LEU A 52 -1.64 25.67 -21.76
C LEU A 52 -2.97 25.73 -21.02
N THR A 53 -3.99 25.09 -21.56
CA THR A 53 -5.28 24.91 -20.88
C THR A 53 -5.72 23.46 -20.93
N LEU A 54 -6.42 23.00 -19.90
CA LEU A 54 -6.99 21.65 -19.87
C LEU A 54 -8.36 21.68 -20.56
N SER A 55 -8.41 21.33 -21.85
CA SER A 55 -9.66 21.42 -22.63
C SER A 55 -10.65 20.30 -22.33
N HIS A 56 -10.16 19.07 -22.16
CA HIS A 56 -11.01 17.93 -21.85
C HIS A 56 -10.45 17.22 -20.61
N PRO A 57 -10.90 17.58 -19.40
CA PRO A 57 -10.65 16.77 -18.22
C PRO A 57 -11.39 15.43 -18.36
N SER A 58 -10.77 14.36 -17.85
CA SER A 58 -11.42 13.05 -17.82
C SER A 58 -12.46 12.97 -16.72
N ALA A 59 -13.25 11.90 -16.74
CA ALA A 59 -14.23 11.62 -15.70
C ALA A 59 -13.58 11.73 -14.29
N PRO A 60 -14.13 12.56 -13.39
CA PRO A 60 -13.55 12.78 -12.07
C PRO A 60 -13.54 11.51 -11.21
N SER A 61 -14.39 10.53 -11.55
CA SER A 61 -14.44 9.21 -10.92
C SER A 61 -13.09 8.48 -10.95
N LEU A 62 -12.24 8.69 -11.94
CA LEU A 62 -10.92 8.05 -12.02
C LEU A 62 -9.98 8.57 -10.93
N CYS A 63 -9.87 9.89 -10.79
CA CYS A 63 -9.03 10.47 -9.73
C CYS A 63 -9.60 10.18 -8.35
N TYR A 64 -10.93 10.22 -8.17
CA TYR A 64 -11.56 9.82 -6.91
C TYR A 64 -11.36 8.35 -6.58
N PHE A 65 -11.36 7.46 -7.58
CA PHE A 65 -11.06 6.05 -7.38
C PHE A 65 -9.62 5.87 -6.88
N VAL A 66 -8.63 6.44 -7.55
CA VAL A 66 -7.22 6.30 -7.18
C VAL A 66 -6.93 6.93 -5.81
N ALA A 67 -7.42 8.15 -5.57
CA ALA A 67 -7.26 8.84 -4.29
C ALA A 67 -8.02 8.12 -3.16
N GLY A 68 -9.23 7.64 -3.44
CA GLY A 68 -10.07 6.91 -2.51
C GLY A 68 -9.48 5.57 -2.12
N VAL A 69 -9.02 4.76 -3.07
CA VAL A 69 -8.33 3.48 -2.80
C VAL A 69 -7.09 3.73 -1.95
N SER A 70 -6.22 4.67 -2.36
CA SER A 70 -4.97 4.95 -1.64
C SER A 70 -5.23 5.49 -0.22
N GLY A 71 -6.22 6.37 -0.07
CA GLY A 71 -6.60 6.96 1.22
C GLY A 71 -7.29 5.98 2.16
N LEU A 72 -8.25 5.19 1.65
CA LEU A 72 -8.94 4.15 2.42
C LEU A 72 -7.95 3.09 2.91
N LEU A 73 -7.02 2.68 2.06
CA LEU A 73 -6.03 1.68 2.40
C LEU A 73 -5.00 2.22 3.41
N ALA A 74 -4.60 3.49 3.28
CA ALA A 74 -3.79 4.15 4.29
C ALA A 74 -4.51 4.23 5.64
N LEU A 75 -5.79 4.62 5.65
CA LEU A 75 -6.61 4.63 6.87
C LEU A 75 -6.71 3.23 7.50
N TYR A 76 -6.93 2.21 6.68
CA TYR A 76 -6.94 0.82 7.14
C TYR A 76 -5.61 0.42 7.79
N CYS A 77 -4.47 0.72 7.16
CA CYS A 77 -3.16 0.46 7.73
C CYS A 77 -2.96 1.20 9.06
N LEU A 78 -3.38 2.47 9.16
CA LEU A 78 -3.29 3.26 10.39
C LEU A 78 -4.13 2.66 11.53
N LEU A 79 -5.37 2.25 11.24
CA LEU A 79 -6.24 1.60 12.24
C LEU A 79 -5.67 0.26 12.70
N LEU A 80 -5.10 -0.54 11.79
CA LEU A 80 -4.41 -1.77 12.15
C LEU A 80 -3.19 -1.51 13.03
N LEU A 81 -2.36 -0.52 12.69
CA LEU A 81 -1.20 -0.14 13.50
C LEU A 81 -1.63 0.23 14.92
N LEU A 82 -2.67 1.07 15.05
CA LEU A 82 -3.21 1.47 16.35
C LEU A 82 -3.77 0.27 17.12
N PHE A 83 -4.51 -0.61 16.46
CA PHE A 83 -5.06 -1.82 17.05
C PHE A 83 -3.94 -2.71 17.62
N TRP A 84 -2.91 -3.00 16.83
CA TRP A 84 -1.80 -3.84 17.26
C TRP A 84 -0.95 -3.20 18.36
N VAL A 85 -0.71 -1.89 18.31
CA VAL A 85 -0.05 -1.16 19.39
C VAL A 85 -0.87 -1.24 20.68
N TYR A 86 -2.19 -1.05 20.58
CA TYR A 86 -3.09 -1.16 21.73
C TYR A 86 -3.12 -2.57 22.32
N SER A 87 -3.28 -3.61 21.49
CA SER A 87 -3.25 -5.01 21.94
C SER A 87 -1.91 -5.38 22.55
N SER A 88 -0.80 -4.83 22.05
CA SER A 88 0.54 -5.04 22.63
C SER A 88 0.65 -4.51 24.06
N CYS A 89 -0.16 -3.50 24.42
CA CYS A 89 -0.24 -2.97 25.78
C CYS A 89 -1.12 -3.84 26.71
N ILE A 90 -2.00 -4.70 26.18
CA ILE A 90 -3.00 -5.48 26.94
C ILE A 90 -2.68 -6.98 27.01
N GLU A 91 -1.47 -7.41 26.61
CA GLU A 91 -1.00 -8.82 26.71
C GLU A 91 -1.80 -9.89 25.94
N ASP A 92 -2.93 -9.54 25.32
CA ASP A 92 -3.76 -10.42 24.49
C ASP A 92 -3.40 -10.35 22.98
N CYS A 93 -2.21 -10.83 22.61
CA CYS A 93 -1.69 -10.68 21.24
C CYS A 93 -1.62 -11.99 20.42
N HIS A 94 -2.76 -12.61 20.13
CA HIS A 94 -2.80 -13.82 19.29
C HIS A 94 -3.84 -13.68 18.17
N ARG A 95 -3.36 -13.62 16.92
CA ARG A 95 -4.23 -13.67 15.75
C ARG A 95 -4.55 -15.14 15.47
N GLY A 96 -5.82 -15.52 15.64
CA GLY A 96 -6.24 -16.88 15.30
C GLY A 96 -6.25 -17.15 13.78
N PRO A 97 -6.39 -18.43 13.37
CA PRO A 97 -6.37 -18.84 11.97
C PRO A 97 -7.48 -18.20 11.12
N ILE A 98 -8.63 -17.89 11.74
CA ILE A 98 -9.72 -17.13 11.10
C ILE A 98 -9.26 -15.70 10.78
N GLY A 99 -8.56 -15.06 11.72
CA GLY A 99 -8.03 -13.71 11.55
C GLY A 99 -6.97 -13.63 10.44
N LEU A 100 -6.17 -14.69 10.25
CA LEU A 100 -5.19 -14.80 9.17
C LEU A 100 -5.87 -14.96 7.79
N ARG A 101 -6.92 -15.78 7.69
CA ARG A 101 -7.71 -15.92 6.44
C ARG A 101 -8.36 -14.61 6.01
N ILE A 102 -8.91 -13.85 6.97
CA ILE A 102 -9.47 -12.52 6.71
C ILE A 102 -8.35 -11.56 6.25
N ALA A 103 -7.17 -11.61 6.88
CA ALA A 103 -6.00 -10.83 6.48
C ALA A 103 -5.63 -11.04 5.01
N LEU A 104 -5.55 -12.32 4.62
CA LEU A 104 -5.21 -12.77 3.27
C LEU A 104 -6.20 -12.24 2.24
N ALA A 105 -7.50 -12.33 2.53
CA ALA A 105 -8.53 -11.81 1.63
C ALA A 105 -8.40 -10.30 1.45
N ILE A 106 -8.13 -9.57 2.54
CA ILE A 106 -7.95 -8.11 2.50
C ILE A 106 -6.67 -7.75 1.75
N SER A 107 -5.54 -8.42 2.01
CA SER A 107 -4.27 -8.13 1.34
C SER A 107 -4.30 -8.46 -0.16
N ALA A 108 -4.99 -9.53 -0.56
CA ALA A 108 -5.21 -9.85 -1.97
C ALA A 108 -6.06 -8.78 -2.66
N THR A 109 -7.16 -8.37 -2.03
CA THR A 109 -8.04 -7.32 -2.56
C THR A 109 -7.30 -5.98 -2.65
N ALA A 110 -6.55 -5.61 -1.61
CA ALA A 110 -5.73 -4.41 -1.57
C ALA A 110 -4.68 -4.39 -2.69
N THR A 111 -3.96 -5.50 -2.88
CA THR A 111 -2.96 -5.63 -3.96
C THR A 111 -3.58 -5.40 -5.33
N PHE A 112 -4.74 -6.02 -5.59
CA PHE A 112 -5.46 -5.83 -6.85
C PHE A 112 -5.89 -4.38 -7.07
N LEU A 113 -6.48 -3.75 -6.05
CA LEU A 113 -6.92 -2.35 -6.14
C LEU A 113 -5.75 -1.38 -6.35
N VAL A 114 -4.63 -1.59 -5.66
CA VAL A 114 -3.40 -0.80 -5.84
C VAL A 114 -2.81 -0.98 -7.23
N LEU A 115 -2.84 -2.20 -7.79
CA LEU A 115 -2.40 -2.46 -9.16
C LEU A 115 -3.24 -1.68 -10.18
N VAL A 116 -4.57 -1.75 -10.06
CA VAL A 116 -5.48 -0.99 -10.94
C VAL A 116 -5.22 0.51 -10.81
N ALA A 117 -5.05 1.01 -9.58
CA ALA A 117 -4.72 2.41 -9.32
C ALA A 117 -3.38 2.84 -9.95
N ALA A 118 -2.32 2.03 -9.80
CA ALA A 118 -1.01 2.29 -10.41
C ALA A 118 -1.07 2.28 -11.94
N CYS A 119 -1.83 1.36 -12.53
CA CYS A 119 -2.06 1.33 -13.98
C CYS A 119 -2.78 2.59 -14.47
N ILE A 120 -3.87 3.00 -13.79
CA ILE A 120 -4.61 4.23 -14.13
C ILE A 120 -3.67 5.44 -14.07
N LEU A 121 -2.81 5.52 -13.05
CA LEU A 121 -1.81 6.58 -12.93
C LEU A 121 -0.83 6.54 -14.11
N ARG A 122 -0.17 5.40 -14.35
CA ARG A 122 0.86 5.26 -15.40
C ARG A 122 0.34 5.61 -16.80
N PHE A 123 -0.82 5.06 -17.17
CA PHE A 123 -1.41 5.30 -18.49
C PHE A 123 -2.01 6.71 -18.57
N GLY A 124 -2.64 7.19 -17.50
CA GLY A 124 -3.23 8.53 -17.44
C GLY A 124 -2.18 9.64 -17.51
N THR A 125 -1.03 9.49 -16.85
CA THR A 125 0.10 10.44 -16.91
C THR A 125 0.75 10.43 -18.29
N SER A 126 0.99 9.24 -18.87
CA SER A 126 1.53 9.09 -20.21
C SER A 126 0.63 9.71 -21.29
N SER A 127 -0.69 9.50 -21.22
CA SER A 127 -1.65 10.09 -22.15
C SER A 127 -1.67 11.61 -22.09
N LEU A 128 -1.73 12.19 -20.89
CA LEU A 128 -1.65 13.64 -20.69
C LEU A 128 -0.33 14.19 -21.24
N CYS A 129 0.76 13.49 -20.98
CA CYS A 129 2.08 13.88 -21.43
C CYS A 129 2.22 13.92 -22.95
N ASN A 130 1.76 12.87 -23.63
CA ASN A 130 1.76 12.79 -25.08
C ASN A 130 0.88 13.90 -25.69
N SER A 131 -0.26 14.20 -25.07
CA SER A 131 -1.10 15.32 -25.49
C SER A 131 -0.36 16.66 -25.40
N ILE A 132 0.35 16.94 -24.30
CA ILE A 132 1.10 18.18 -24.13
C ILE A 132 2.27 18.29 -25.14
N VAL A 133 3.06 17.23 -25.29
CA VAL A 133 4.20 17.21 -26.24
C VAL A 133 3.72 17.36 -27.69
N SER A 134 2.55 16.81 -28.02
CA SER A 134 1.97 16.94 -29.37
C SER A 134 1.65 18.39 -29.77
N LEU A 135 1.46 19.30 -28.80
CA LEU A 135 1.19 20.72 -29.05
C LEU A 135 2.44 21.51 -29.50
N LYS A 136 3.64 20.90 -29.44
CA LYS A 136 4.94 21.51 -29.81
C LYS A 136 5.28 22.81 -29.05
N ILE A 137 4.68 23.03 -27.88
CA ILE A 137 4.97 24.17 -27.00
C ILE A 137 6.17 23.88 -26.11
N VAL A 138 6.31 22.63 -25.68
CA VAL A 138 7.40 22.15 -24.83
C VAL A 138 8.03 20.90 -25.46
N ALA A 139 9.33 20.72 -25.25
CA ALA A 139 10.04 19.54 -25.75
C ALA A 139 9.81 18.32 -24.84
N SER A 140 9.42 18.56 -23.59
CA SER A 140 9.23 17.50 -22.59
C SER A 140 8.09 17.82 -21.60
N CYS A 141 7.49 16.77 -21.03
CA CYS A 141 6.49 16.88 -19.95
C CYS A 141 6.87 17.74 -18.75
N PRO A 142 8.07 17.56 -18.14
CA PRO A 142 8.44 18.32 -16.94
C PRO A 142 8.52 19.82 -17.23
N GLU A 143 8.92 20.20 -18.45
CA GLU A 143 8.96 21.60 -18.91
C GLU A 143 7.57 22.24 -19.03
N ALA A 144 6.51 21.42 -19.16
CA ALA A 144 5.13 21.90 -19.11
C ALA A 144 4.75 22.47 -17.74
N GLN A 145 5.46 22.12 -16.66
CA GLN A 145 5.19 22.66 -15.33
C GLN A 145 5.65 24.12 -15.16
N THR A 146 6.69 24.52 -15.90
CA THR A 146 7.24 25.88 -15.88
C THR A 146 6.56 26.81 -16.88
N THR A 147 5.73 26.25 -17.76
CA THR A 147 4.94 27.00 -18.75
C THR A 147 3.70 27.61 -18.09
N SER A 148 3.22 28.76 -18.57
CA SER A 148 2.02 29.39 -18.04
C SER A 148 0.76 28.55 -18.37
N TRP A 149 -0.04 28.27 -17.35
CA TRP A 149 -1.34 27.62 -17.51
C TRP A 149 -2.47 28.64 -17.43
N THR A 150 -3.58 28.40 -18.13
CA THR A 150 -4.80 29.17 -17.98
C THR A 150 -5.90 28.27 -17.40
N PRO A 151 -6.38 28.55 -16.16
CA PRO A 151 -6.01 29.65 -15.25
C PRO A 151 -4.60 29.57 -14.61
N PRO A 152 -3.95 30.71 -14.27
CA PRO A 152 -2.52 30.81 -13.88
C PRO A 152 -2.11 30.13 -12.56
N ALA A 153 -3.06 29.65 -11.76
CA ALA A 153 -2.78 28.93 -10.52
C ALA A 153 -2.80 27.39 -10.66
N THR A 154 -3.10 26.86 -11.87
CA THR A 154 -3.69 25.51 -11.96
C THR A 154 -2.75 24.33 -12.12
N ALA A 155 -1.46 24.52 -12.38
CA ALA A 155 -0.58 23.38 -12.69
C ALA A 155 0.82 23.42 -12.04
N VAL A 156 1.04 24.25 -11.03
CA VAL A 156 2.36 24.31 -10.39
C VAL A 156 2.68 22.95 -9.76
N HIS A 157 3.80 22.34 -10.15
CA HIS A 157 4.25 21.01 -9.72
C HIS A 157 3.34 19.81 -10.10
N PHE A 158 2.42 19.95 -11.07
CA PHE A 158 1.49 18.85 -11.43
C PHE A 158 2.20 17.53 -11.79
N TYR A 159 3.18 17.57 -12.69
CA TYR A 159 3.96 16.39 -13.11
C TYR A 159 4.78 15.77 -11.96
N SER A 160 5.35 16.56 -11.05
CA SER A 160 6.11 16.07 -9.90
C SER A 160 5.19 15.37 -8.90
N ASN A 161 4.01 15.94 -8.63
CA ASN A 161 3.00 15.30 -7.79
C ASN A 161 2.48 13.99 -8.42
N LEU A 162 2.19 14.00 -9.73
CA LEU A 162 1.75 12.80 -10.43
C LEU A 162 2.84 11.72 -10.49
N TYR A 163 4.09 12.11 -10.74
CA TYR A 163 5.24 11.22 -10.72
C TYR A 163 5.47 10.62 -9.33
N ASN A 164 5.40 11.44 -8.28
CA ASN A 164 5.50 10.96 -6.90
C ASN A 164 4.34 10.04 -6.54
N ALA A 165 3.12 10.33 -6.99
CA ALA A 165 1.96 9.46 -6.78
C ALA A 165 2.12 8.13 -7.50
N GLU A 166 2.62 8.15 -8.74
CA GLU A 166 2.90 6.95 -9.54
C GLU A 166 3.99 6.10 -8.86
N ALA A 167 5.14 6.69 -8.55
CA ALA A 167 6.24 6.01 -7.86
C ALA A 167 5.78 5.42 -6.52
N SER A 168 5.06 6.20 -5.72
CA SER A 168 4.52 5.76 -4.44
C SER A 168 3.50 4.62 -4.59
N SER A 169 2.69 4.62 -5.65
CA SER A 169 1.75 3.54 -5.94
C SER A 169 2.46 2.22 -6.29
N TRP A 170 3.57 2.28 -7.05
CA TRP A 170 4.40 1.11 -7.34
C TRP A 170 5.11 0.57 -6.10
N VAL A 171 5.63 1.45 -5.25
CA VAL A 171 6.22 1.04 -3.96
C VAL A 171 5.15 0.39 -3.08
N SER A 172 3.96 1.00 -2.99
CA SER A 172 2.81 0.44 -2.27
C SER A 172 2.45 -0.96 -2.79
N LEU A 173 2.42 -1.16 -4.11
CA LEU A 173 2.17 -2.47 -4.72
C LEU A 173 3.17 -3.53 -4.24
N VAL A 174 4.47 -3.21 -4.28
CA VAL A 174 5.53 -4.13 -3.84
C VAL A 174 5.34 -4.47 -2.36
N VAL A 175 5.05 -3.48 -1.52
CA VAL A 175 4.81 -3.70 -0.09
C VAL A 175 3.60 -4.61 0.13
N TRP A 176 2.48 -4.39 -0.57
CA TRP A 176 1.29 -5.24 -0.49
C TRP A 176 1.55 -6.68 -0.96
N CYS A 177 2.34 -6.87 -2.02
CA CYS A 177 2.79 -8.19 -2.45
C CYS A 177 3.61 -8.90 -1.38
N VAL A 178 4.54 -8.20 -0.72
CA VAL A 178 5.35 -8.78 0.36
C VAL A 178 4.47 -9.15 1.57
N ILE A 179 3.51 -8.29 1.95
CA ILE A 179 2.53 -8.61 3.01
C ILE A 179 1.74 -9.88 2.65
N LEU A 180 1.26 -9.98 1.42
CA LEU A 180 0.52 -11.14 0.93
C LEU A 180 1.37 -12.41 0.98
N VAL A 181 2.62 -12.37 0.51
CA VAL A 181 3.54 -13.51 0.57
C VAL A 181 3.79 -13.94 2.01
N LEU A 182 4.03 -12.99 2.93
CA LEU A 182 4.24 -13.29 4.34
C LEU A 182 3.01 -13.97 4.95
N GLN A 183 1.81 -13.46 4.68
CA GLN A 183 0.57 -14.06 5.19
C GLN A 183 0.32 -15.45 4.57
N VAL A 184 0.68 -15.68 3.31
CA VAL A 184 0.60 -17.01 2.68
C VAL A 184 1.58 -17.98 3.35
N VAL A 185 2.81 -17.53 3.63
CA VAL A 185 3.81 -18.33 4.35
C VAL A 185 3.32 -18.66 5.76
N GLN A 186 2.80 -17.68 6.51
CA GLN A 186 2.19 -17.92 7.83
C GLN A 186 1.05 -18.94 7.75
N TRP A 187 0.17 -18.81 6.76
CA TRP A 187 -0.96 -19.73 6.59
C TRP A 187 -0.50 -21.14 6.25
N LYS A 188 0.53 -21.28 5.41
CA LYS A 188 1.13 -22.58 5.09
C LYS A 188 1.81 -23.21 6.31
N LEU A 189 2.46 -22.41 7.15
CA LEU A 189 3.10 -22.88 8.38
C LEU A 189 2.07 -23.32 9.42
N GLU A 190 0.95 -22.61 9.57
CA GLU A 190 -0.16 -23.03 10.44
C GLU A 190 -0.91 -24.26 9.90
N ALA A 191 -0.96 -24.43 8.57
CA ALA A 191 -1.62 -25.57 7.92
C ALA A 191 -0.73 -26.82 7.79
N ALA A 192 0.59 -26.69 7.96
CA ALA A 192 1.50 -27.83 7.98
C ALA A 192 1.35 -28.58 9.31
N PRO A 193 1.04 -29.90 9.32
CA PRO A 193 0.91 -30.67 10.56
C PRO A 193 2.21 -30.83 11.37
N PHE A 194 3.34 -30.34 10.84
CA PHE A 194 4.63 -30.43 11.51
C PHE A 194 4.84 -29.20 12.39
N ARG A 195 4.30 -29.25 13.60
CA ARG A 195 4.99 -28.66 14.75
C ARG A 195 6.30 -29.43 14.91
N PRO A 196 7.49 -28.80 14.78
CA PRO A 196 8.68 -29.37 15.39
C PRO A 196 8.34 -29.49 16.87
N LEU A 197 8.32 -30.72 17.38
CA LEU A 197 8.15 -31.03 18.79
C LEU A 197 9.08 -30.10 19.58
N GLU A 198 8.50 -29.14 20.29
CA GLU A 198 9.28 -28.18 21.05
C GLU A 198 9.91 -28.97 22.20
N LYS A 199 11.16 -28.65 22.55
CA LYS A 199 11.93 -29.36 23.58
C LYS A 199 11.27 -29.16 24.95
N GLY A 200 10.23 -29.94 25.22
CA GLY A 200 9.31 -29.76 26.35
C GLY A 200 7.91 -30.39 26.19
N ASP A 201 7.60 -31.06 25.08
CA ASP A 201 6.34 -31.82 24.97
C ASP A 201 6.32 -33.02 25.94
N PRO A 202 5.22 -33.22 26.71
CA PRO A 202 5.13 -34.24 27.75
C PRO A 202 5.16 -35.69 27.22
N GLU A 203 4.92 -35.90 25.92
CA GLU A 203 5.06 -37.21 25.28
C GLU A 203 6.53 -37.67 25.25
N TRP A 204 7.50 -36.76 25.04
CA TRP A 204 8.93 -37.09 25.08
C TRP A 204 9.40 -37.47 26.49
N SER A 205 8.84 -36.81 27.52
CA SER A 205 9.13 -37.11 28.92
C SER A 205 8.74 -38.56 29.27
N SER A 206 7.63 -39.05 28.70
CA SER A 206 7.11 -40.38 29.00
C SER A 206 7.97 -41.51 28.45
N GLU A 207 8.61 -41.31 27.29
CA GLU A 207 9.47 -42.34 26.69
C GLU A 207 10.81 -42.45 27.41
N THR A 208 11.33 -41.34 27.96
CA THR A 208 12.54 -41.36 28.79
C THR A 208 12.30 -41.86 30.22
N ASP A 209 11.12 -41.61 30.81
CA ASP A 209 10.78 -42.11 32.16
C ASP A 209 10.50 -43.63 32.19
N ALA A 210 10.15 -44.24 31.06
CA ALA A 210 10.03 -45.70 30.95
C ALA A 210 11.39 -46.42 30.91
N LEU A 211 12.46 -45.72 30.51
CA LEU A 211 13.82 -46.27 30.36
C LEU A 211 14.68 -46.06 31.60
N PHE A 212 14.44 -45.00 32.37
CA PHE A 212 15.12 -44.72 33.62
C PHE A 212 14.12 -44.86 34.76
N GLY A 213 14.01 -46.09 35.30
CA GLY A 213 13.13 -46.39 36.43
C GLY A 213 13.30 -45.43 37.62
N PRO A 214 12.29 -45.33 38.49
CA PRO A 214 12.20 -44.29 39.52
C PRO A 214 13.43 -44.30 40.43
N HIS A 215 14.08 -43.15 40.53
CA HIS A 215 15.17 -42.93 41.47
C HIS A 215 14.64 -43.07 42.90
N PRO A 216 15.24 -43.90 43.77
CA PRO A 216 14.77 -44.04 45.14
C PRO A 216 14.92 -42.72 45.89
N SER A 217 13.82 -42.25 46.46
CA SER A 217 13.77 -41.16 47.42
C SER A 217 14.50 -41.58 48.69
N HIS A 218 15.63 -40.95 48.97
CA HIS A 218 16.26 -41.01 50.29
C HIS A 218 15.66 -39.94 51.20
N PHE A 219 15.36 -40.39 52.43
CA PHE A 219 14.78 -39.71 53.59
C PHE A 219 15.22 -38.25 53.82
#